data_AF-A0A6I3DBF8-F1
#
_entry.id   AF-A0A6I3DBF8-F1
#
_cell.length_a   1.000
_cell.length_b   1.000
_cell.length_c   1.000
_cell.angle_alpha   90.00
_cell.angle_beta   90.00
_cell.angle_gamma   90.00
#
_symmetry.space_group_name_H-M   'P 1'
#
loop_
_entity.id
_entity.type
_entity.pdbx_description
1 polymer ?
#
loop_
_entity_poly.entity_id
_entity_poly.type
_entity_poly.pdbx_seq_one_letter_code
_entity_poly.pdbx_strand_id
1 'polypeptide(L)'
;MHRYPKPTHLVRTPDERVNWPQSIPFLLLHFLPITLIFTGISTTAVVLFLVTYFGRMFFVTAGYHRYFSHKSYKLARVPQFIMAFGAESSAQKGVLWWAAHHRNHHQFSDTERDVHSPRKGFWWSHVGWILADKFKAYDADRIRDFGKYPELVFIDKRDWIAPWTLGITCFLIGGWSGL
;
A
#
# COMPACT_ATOMS: atom_id res chain seq x y z
N MET A 1 28.79 -21.29 -8.49
CA MET A 1 27.89 -20.12 -8.56
C MET A 1 28.66 -18.90 -8.08
N HIS A 2 29.22 -18.09 -8.99
CA HIS A 2 30.03 -16.91 -8.61
C HIS A 2 29.12 -15.85 -7.98
N ARG A 3 29.21 -15.65 -6.66
CA ARG A 3 28.62 -14.49 -6.00
C ARG A 3 29.60 -13.33 -6.10
N TYR A 4 29.44 -12.49 -7.12
CA TYR A 4 30.03 -11.15 -7.06
C TYR A 4 29.48 -10.42 -5.83
N PRO A 5 30.31 -9.68 -5.08
CA PRO A 5 29.82 -8.90 -3.95
C PRO A 5 28.85 -7.83 -4.47
N LYS A 6 27.67 -7.75 -3.85
CA LYS A 6 26.72 -6.66 -4.10
C LYS A 6 27.36 -5.34 -3.60
N PRO A 7 27.29 -4.22 -4.35
CA PRO A 7 27.70 -2.89 -3.87
C PRO A 7 26.98 -2.47 -2.57
N THR A 8 27.37 -1.38 -1.92
CA THR A 8 27.01 -1.19 -0.50
C THR A 8 25.53 -0.91 -0.14
N HIS A 9 24.80 0.16 -0.50
CA HIS A 9 24.84 1.18 -1.54
C HIS A 9 24.47 0.75 -2.97
N LEU A 10 23.65 1.59 -3.62
CA LEU A 10 23.22 1.63 -5.02
C LEU A 10 22.95 3.10 -5.39
N VAL A 11 23.34 3.53 -6.58
CA VAL A 11 23.00 4.86 -7.11
C VAL A 11 21.60 4.82 -7.72
N ARG A 12 20.77 5.83 -7.44
CA ARG A 12 19.43 5.97 -8.03
C ARG A 12 19.53 6.53 -9.45
N THR A 13 18.67 6.06 -10.35
CA THR A 13 18.63 6.58 -11.73
C THR A 13 17.93 7.95 -11.80
N PRO A 14 18.14 8.80 -12.83
CA PRO A 14 17.58 10.16 -12.88
C PRO A 14 16.04 10.26 -12.90
N ASP A 15 15.36 9.16 -13.23
CA ASP A 15 13.91 8.96 -13.17
C ASP A 15 13.42 8.41 -11.80
N GLU A 16 14.31 7.97 -10.92
CA GLU A 16 14.03 7.60 -9.51
C GLU A 16 13.99 8.84 -8.59
N ARG A 17 13.11 9.79 -8.94
CA ARG A 17 12.88 11.05 -8.21
C ARG A 17 11.44 11.17 -7.71
N VAL A 18 11.29 11.73 -6.52
CA VAL A 18 9.98 12.02 -5.90
C VAL A 18 9.27 13.12 -6.69
N ASN A 19 7.99 12.93 -7.01
CA ASN A 19 7.14 13.99 -7.55
C ASN A 19 6.56 14.81 -6.39
N TRP A 20 7.30 15.84 -5.97
CA TRP A 20 6.91 16.68 -4.82
C TRP A 20 5.51 17.32 -4.97
N PRO A 21 5.14 17.98 -6.08
CA PRO A 21 3.81 18.57 -6.24
C PRO A 21 2.67 17.57 -6.02
N GLN A 22 2.79 16.36 -6.56
CA GLN A 22 1.75 15.32 -6.43
C GLN A 22 1.82 14.55 -5.11
N SER A 23 2.91 14.71 -4.35
CA SER A 23 3.06 14.16 -3.00
C SER A 23 2.46 15.05 -1.91
N ILE A 24 2.08 16.30 -2.21
CA ILE A 24 1.51 17.24 -1.24
C ILE A 24 0.31 16.65 -0.48
N PRO A 25 -0.71 16.02 -1.11
CA PRO A 25 -1.84 15.45 -0.38
C PRO A 25 -1.44 14.31 0.57
N PHE A 26 -0.47 13.48 0.15
CA PHE A 26 0.08 12.42 0.99
C PHE A 26 0.83 13.00 2.21
N LEU A 27 1.60 14.06 2.03
CA LEU A 27 2.29 14.74 3.13
C LEU A 27 1.29 15.41 4.09
N LEU A 28 0.26 16.08 3.57
CA LEU A 28 -0.80 16.71 4.38
C LEU A 28 -1.56 15.69 5.26
N LEU A 29 -1.77 14.46 4.76
CA LEU A 29 -2.40 13.38 5.52
C LEU A 29 -1.65 13.05 6.84
N HIS A 30 -0.32 13.23 6.88
CA HIS A 30 0.48 12.96 8.07
C HIS A 30 0.26 13.97 9.21
N PHE A 31 -0.36 15.12 8.91
CA PHE A 31 -0.74 16.13 9.90
C PHE A 31 -2.16 15.95 10.41
N LEU A 32 -2.99 15.07 9.82
CA LEU A 32 -4.34 14.79 10.32
C LEU A 32 -4.39 14.38 11.80
N PRO A 33 -3.47 13.54 12.35
CA PRO A 33 -3.48 13.20 13.77
C PRO A 33 -3.34 14.40 14.73
N ILE A 34 -2.88 15.56 14.25
CA ILE A 34 -2.78 16.79 15.07
C ILE A 34 -4.19 17.35 15.38
N THR A 35 -5.21 17.03 14.57
CA THR A 35 -6.60 17.48 14.83
C THR A 35 -7.16 16.93 16.14
N LEU A 36 -6.60 15.85 16.69
CA LEU A 36 -6.93 15.28 18.01
C LEU A 36 -6.78 16.30 19.16
N ILE A 37 -5.94 17.34 19.00
CA ILE A 37 -5.82 18.45 19.96
C ILE A 37 -7.14 19.23 20.07
N PHE A 38 -7.93 19.30 18.99
CA PHE A 38 -9.19 20.03 18.92
C PHE A 38 -10.43 19.13 19.05
N THR A 39 -10.35 17.87 18.60
CA THR A 39 -11.48 16.93 18.66
C THR A 39 -11.51 16.09 19.95
N GLY A 40 -10.37 15.98 20.65
CA GLY A 40 -10.22 15.14 21.84
C GLY A 40 -10.22 13.64 21.51
N ILE A 41 -10.05 12.82 22.55
CA ILE A 41 -10.03 11.36 22.43
C ILE A 41 -11.30 10.79 23.07
N SER A 42 -12.31 10.51 22.25
CA SER A 42 -13.54 9.85 22.69
C SER A 42 -13.38 8.33 22.77
N THR A 43 -14.18 7.65 23.59
CA THR A 43 -14.21 6.17 23.61
C THR A 43 -14.52 5.59 22.22
N THR A 44 -15.40 6.25 21.47
CA THR A 44 -15.71 5.91 20.07
C THR A 44 -14.49 6.01 19.18
N ALA A 45 -13.69 7.09 19.30
CA ALA A 45 -12.44 7.26 18.55
C ALA A 45 -11.43 6.14 18.85
N VAL A 46 -11.28 5.75 20.12
CA VAL A 46 -10.39 4.64 20.51
C VAL A 46 -10.87 3.30 19.94
N VAL A 47 -12.18 3.02 19.98
CA VAL A 47 -12.75 1.80 19.40
C VAL A 47 -12.57 1.78 17.87
N LEU A 48 -12.86 2.89 17.18
CA LEU A 48 -12.62 3.02 15.74
C LEU A 48 -11.13 2.85 15.39
N PHE A 49 -10.23 3.46 16.15
CA PHE A 49 -8.78 3.26 15.98
C PHE A 49 -8.42 1.77 16.09
N LEU A 50 -8.80 1.09 17.17
CA LEU A 50 -8.45 -0.33 17.37
C LEU A 50 -9.03 -1.22 16.26
N VAL A 51 -10.32 -1.08 15.94
CA VAL A 51 -10.99 -1.88 14.90
C VAL A 51 -10.35 -1.65 13.53
N THR A 52 -10.12 -0.41 13.14
CA THR A 52 -9.54 -0.10 11.82
C THR A 52 -8.05 -0.39 11.75
N TYR A 53 -7.30 -0.27 12.85
CA TYR A 53 -5.89 -0.65 12.91
C TYR A 53 -5.71 -2.16 12.75
N PHE A 54 -6.36 -2.96 13.60
CA PHE A 54 -6.24 -4.42 13.53
C PHE A 54 -6.90 -5.00 12.27
N GLY A 55 -8.02 -4.44 11.82
CA GLY A 55 -8.67 -4.81 10.55
C GLY A 55 -7.75 -4.59 9.36
N ARG A 56 -7.13 -3.40 9.22
CA ARG A 56 -6.18 -3.13 8.13
C ARG A 56 -4.92 -3.97 8.24
N MET A 57 -4.37 -4.18 9.44
CA MET A 57 -3.25 -5.09 9.66
C MET A 57 -3.57 -6.52 9.19
N PHE A 58 -4.76 -7.03 9.51
CA PHE A 58 -5.23 -8.32 9.00
C PHE A 58 -5.31 -8.33 7.48
N PHE A 59 -5.99 -7.37 6.84
CA PHE A 59 -6.17 -7.40 5.39
C PHE A 59 -4.87 -7.18 4.60
N VAL A 60 -3.94 -6.34 5.08
CA VAL A 60 -2.61 -6.20 4.45
C VAL A 60 -1.80 -7.50 4.58
N THR A 61 -1.79 -8.14 5.76
CA THR A 61 -1.00 -9.36 5.97
C THR A 61 -1.61 -10.62 5.37
N ALA A 62 -2.93 -10.81 5.46
CA ALA A 62 -3.65 -11.95 4.89
C ALA A 62 -3.92 -11.76 3.39
N GLY A 63 -4.47 -10.60 3.00
CA GLY A 63 -4.81 -10.25 1.62
C GLY A 63 -3.57 -9.91 0.79
N TYR A 64 -3.10 -8.66 0.83
CA TYR A 64 -2.01 -8.16 -0.02
C TYR A 64 -0.78 -9.06 -0.01
N HIS A 65 -0.28 -9.37 1.19
CA HIS A 65 0.94 -10.13 1.36
C HIS A 65 0.73 -11.64 1.10
N ARG A 66 -0.02 -12.34 1.97
CA ARG A 66 -0.12 -13.81 1.91
C ARG A 66 -0.91 -14.33 0.71
N TYR A 67 -2.04 -13.72 0.37
CA TYR A 67 -2.90 -14.18 -0.72
C TYR A 67 -2.44 -13.64 -2.09
N PHE A 68 -2.48 -12.32 -2.30
CA PHE A 68 -2.23 -11.74 -3.61
C PHE A 68 -0.77 -11.81 -4.03
N SER A 69 0.18 -11.65 -3.11
CA SER A 69 1.60 -11.71 -3.48
C SER A 69 2.14 -13.14 -3.46
N HIS A 70 1.94 -13.89 -2.37
CA HIS A 70 2.56 -15.22 -2.16
C HIS A 70 1.67 -16.43 -2.47
N LYS A 71 0.38 -16.24 -2.76
CA LYS A 71 -0.58 -17.32 -3.08
C LYS A 71 -0.63 -18.45 -2.04
N SER A 72 -0.41 -18.13 -0.76
CA SER A 72 -0.22 -19.15 0.28
C SER A 72 -1.51 -19.90 0.66
N TYR A 73 -2.66 -19.47 0.13
CA TYR A 73 -3.96 -20.14 0.23
C TYR A 73 -4.85 -19.81 -0.97
N LYS A 74 -5.99 -20.49 -1.09
CA LYS A 74 -6.98 -20.29 -2.17
C LYS A 74 -8.27 -19.69 -1.60
N LEU A 75 -8.94 -18.85 -2.37
CA LEU A 75 -10.24 -18.26 -2.05
C LEU A 75 -11.18 -18.37 -3.25
N ALA A 76 -12.48 -18.42 -2.97
CA ALA A 76 -13.50 -18.16 -3.98
C ALA A 76 -13.56 -16.66 -4.33
N ARG A 77 -14.24 -16.32 -5.43
CA ARG A 77 -14.26 -14.96 -6.01
C ARG A 77 -14.73 -13.86 -5.04
N VAL A 78 -15.75 -14.14 -4.24
CA VAL A 78 -16.30 -13.18 -3.26
C VAL A 78 -15.32 -12.89 -2.10
N PRO A 79 -14.82 -13.88 -1.33
CA PRO A 79 -13.83 -13.60 -0.29
C PRO A 79 -12.49 -13.07 -0.84
N GLN A 80 -12.11 -13.41 -2.07
CA GLN A 80 -11.01 -12.75 -2.79
C GLN A 80 -11.26 -11.23 -2.91
N PHE A 81 -12.44 -10.83 -3.39
CA PHE A 81 -12.79 -9.40 -3.50
C PHE A 81 -12.80 -8.70 -2.13
N ILE A 82 -13.36 -9.34 -1.09
CA ILE A 82 -13.36 -8.80 0.28
C ILE A 82 -11.93 -8.59 0.80
N MET A 83 -11.03 -9.55 0.57
CA MET A 83 -9.61 -9.41 0.95
C MET A 83 -8.92 -8.26 0.21
N ALA A 84 -9.25 -8.03 -1.05
CA ALA A 84 -8.69 -6.94 -1.84
C ALA A 84 -9.20 -5.57 -1.36
N PHE A 85 -10.53 -5.40 -1.26
CA PHE A 85 -11.16 -4.16 -0.82
C PHE A 85 -10.77 -3.80 0.62
N GLY A 86 -10.77 -4.80 1.52
CA GLY A 86 -10.34 -4.61 2.90
C GLY A 86 -8.87 -4.18 3.01
N ALA A 87 -8.00 -4.64 2.12
CA ALA A 87 -6.59 -4.27 2.10
C ALA A 87 -6.34 -2.90 1.45
N GLU A 88 -7.08 -2.56 0.39
CA GLU A 88 -7.06 -1.22 -0.23
C GLU A 88 -7.46 -0.12 0.76
N SER A 89 -8.28 -0.42 1.78
CA SER A 89 -8.59 0.52 2.87
C SER A 89 -7.37 1.00 3.68
N SER A 90 -6.19 0.38 3.50
CA SER A 90 -4.90 0.86 4.01
C SER A 90 -4.29 2.02 3.22
N ALA A 91 -4.88 2.42 2.09
CA ALA A 91 -4.41 3.46 1.17
C ALA A 91 -3.00 3.22 0.58
N GLN A 92 -2.52 1.98 0.57
CA GLN A 92 -1.21 1.60 0.00
C GLN A 92 -1.25 1.33 -1.51
N LYS A 93 -2.08 2.08 -2.25
CA LYS A 93 -2.46 1.86 -3.66
C LYS A 93 -3.20 0.53 -3.89
N GLY A 94 -3.62 0.29 -5.14
CA GLY A 94 -4.41 -0.86 -5.57
C GLY A 94 -3.79 -2.25 -5.34
N VAL A 95 -4.65 -3.26 -5.24
CA VAL A 95 -4.28 -4.64 -4.91
C VAL A 95 -3.32 -5.31 -5.90
N LEU A 96 -3.46 -5.04 -7.21
CA LEU A 96 -2.61 -5.63 -8.24
C LEU A 96 -1.28 -4.88 -8.32
N TRP A 97 -1.33 -3.54 -8.18
CA TRP A 97 -0.13 -2.71 -8.05
C TRP A 97 0.75 -3.16 -6.89
N TRP A 98 0.17 -3.37 -5.70
CA TRP A 98 0.90 -3.76 -4.50
C TRP A 98 1.52 -5.14 -4.68
N ALA A 99 0.72 -6.12 -5.11
CA ALA A 99 1.19 -7.49 -5.28
C ALA A 99 2.24 -7.65 -6.39
N ALA A 100 2.13 -6.90 -7.49
CA ALA A 100 3.14 -6.92 -8.56
C ALA A 100 4.49 -6.34 -8.07
N HIS A 101 4.47 -5.23 -7.32
CA HIS A 101 5.69 -4.65 -6.74
C HIS A 101 6.29 -5.53 -5.65
N HIS A 102 5.48 -6.13 -4.78
CA HIS A 102 5.93 -7.05 -3.73
C HIS A 102 6.56 -8.32 -4.32
N ARG A 103 5.96 -8.89 -5.38
CA ARG A 103 6.56 -10.00 -6.16
C ARG A 103 7.88 -9.60 -6.82
N ASN A 104 7.98 -8.38 -7.35
CA ASN A 104 9.23 -7.84 -7.90
C ASN A 104 10.32 -7.69 -6.82
N HIS A 105 9.99 -7.14 -5.66
CA HIS A 105 10.91 -7.03 -4.53
C HIS A 105 11.43 -8.40 -4.10
N HIS A 106 10.57 -9.40 -3.86
CA HIS A 106 11.04 -10.74 -3.49
C HIS A 106 11.92 -11.41 -4.56
N GLN A 107 11.65 -11.18 -5.86
CA GLN A 107 12.48 -11.74 -6.93
C GLN A 107 13.86 -11.06 -7.03
N PHE A 108 13.95 -9.77 -6.69
CA PHE A 108 15.13 -8.94 -6.94
C PHE A 108 15.71 -8.26 -5.69
N SER A 109 15.36 -8.73 -4.49
CA SER A 109 15.67 -8.08 -3.21
C SER A 109 17.12 -7.62 -3.15
N ASP A 110 17.30 -6.37 -2.73
CA ASP A 110 18.62 -5.78 -2.57
C ASP A 110 19.42 -5.79 -3.87
N THR A 111 18.79 -5.49 -5.00
CA THR A 111 19.45 -5.24 -6.29
C THR A 111 18.89 -3.95 -6.93
N GLU A 112 19.47 -3.52 -8.04
CA GLU A 112 19.03 -2.32 -8.77
C GLU A 112 17.57 -2.42 -9.26
N ARG A 113 17.11 -3.64 -9.55
CA ARG A 113 15.75 -3.96 -10.00
C ARG A 113 14.72 -3.96 -8.87
N ASP A 114 15.14 -3.94 -7.62
CA ASP A 114 14.27 -3.75 -6.48
C ASP A 114 13.95 -2.25 -6.33
N VAL A 115 12.67 -1.93 -6.50
CA VAL A 115 12.16 -0.55 -6.56
C VAL A 115 12.38 0.18 -5.22
N HIS A 116 12.35 -0.57 -4.12
CA HIS A 116 12.45 -0.06 -2.76
C HIS A 116 13.62 -0.68 -1.99
N SER A 117 14.69 -1.04 -2.71
CA SER A 117 15.90 -1.59 -2.10
C SER A 117 16.45 -0.66 -1.01
N PRO A 118 16.70 -1.14 0.21
CA PRO A 118 17.31 -0.34 1.28
C PRO A 118 18.73 0.15 0.92
N ARG A 119 19.40 -0.52 -0.04
CA ARG A 119 20.69 -0.11 -0.58
C ARG A 119 20.63 1.22 -1.37
N LYS A 120 19.43 1.69 -1.77
CA LYS A 120 19.19 3.04 -2.34
C LYS A 120 18.99 4.13 -1.27
N GLY A 121 19.04 3.77 0.02
CA GLY A 121 18.97 4.67 1.18
C GLY A 121 17.64 4.63 1.95
N PHE A 122 17.69 4.88 3.26
CA PHE A 122 16.55 4.74 4.19
C PHE A 122 15.27 5.46 3.70
N TRP A 123 15.36 6.76 3.43
CA TRP A 123 14.20 7.56 2.98
C TRP A 123 13.63 7.07 1.65
N TRP A 124 14.47 6.52 0.78
CA TRP A 124 14.02 5.95 -0.49
C TRP A 124 13.20 4.69 -0.28
N SER A 125 13.74 3.70 0.45
CA SER A 125 13.05 2.44 0.73
C SER A 125 11.81 2.61 1.62
N HIS A 126 11.83 3.60 2.53
CA HIS A 126 10.72 3.85 3.44
C HIS A 126 9.51 4.49 2.74
N VAL A 127 9.73 5.52 1.90
CA VAL A 127 8.62 6.27 1.29
C VAL A 127 8.92 6.83 -0.10
N GLY A 128 10.16 7.19 -0.40
CA GLY A 128 10.53 7.91 -1.64
C GLY A 128 10.17 7.17 -2.93
N TRP A 129 10.23 5.83 -2.92
CA TRP A 129 9.86 5.01 -4.09
C TRP A 129 8.37 5.08 -4.44
N ILE A 130 7.48 5.13 -3.43
CA ILE A 130 6.01 5.19 -3.60
C ILE A 130 5.59 6.51 -4.26
N LEU A 131 6.36 7.57 -3.97
CA LEU A 131 6.14 8.94 -4.42
C LEU A 131 6.86 9.27 -5.75
N ALA A 132 7.59 8.32 -6.33
CA ALA A 132 8.27 8.50 -7.62
C ALA A 132 7.36 8.07 -8.78
N ASP A 133 7.25 8.91 -9.82
CA ASP A 133 6.39 8.65 -10.98
C ASP A 133 6.69 7.32 -11.68
N LYS A 134 7.97 6.93 -11.69
CA LYS A 134 8.50 5.71 -12.29
C LYS A 134 7.76 4.44 -11.86
N PHE A 135 7.28 4.37 -10.62
CA PHE A 135 6.64 3.18 -10.04
C PHE A 135 5.12 3.33 -9.89
N LYS A 136 4.49 4.30 -10.56
CA LYS A 136 3.02 4.38 -10.59
C LYS A 136 2.38 3.27 -11.40
N ALA A 137 3.01 2.88 -12.51
CA ALA A 137 2.64 1.67 -13.24
C ALA A 137 3.26 0.44 -12.56
N TYR A 138 2.65 -0.72 -12.75
CA TYR A 138 3.22 -2.01 -12.36
C TYR A 138 3.40 -2.92 -13.58
N ASP A 139 4.33 -3.86 -13.47
CA ASP A 139 4.55 -4.93 -14.43
C ASP A 139 3.39 -5.94 -14.34
N ALA A 140 2.41 -5.80 -15.23
CA ALA A 140 1.19 -6.62 -15.26
C ALA A 140 1.49 -8.12 -15.46
N ASP A 141 2.63 -8.48 -16.05
CA ASP A 141 3.02 -9.87 -16.28
C ASP A 141 3.28 -10.61 -14.97
N ARG A 142 3.66 -9.87 -13.91
CA ARG A 142 3.85 -10.40 -12.55
C ARG A 142 2.56 -10.81 -11.86
N ILE A 143 1.40 -10.36 -12.34
CA ILE A 143 0.12 -10.47 -11.63
C ILE A 143 -1.05 -10.95 -12.51
N ARG A 144 -0.76 -11.49 -13.71
CA ARG A 144 -1.75 -12.04 -14.67
C ARG A 144 -2.75 -13.02 -14.06
N ASP A 145 -2.35 -13.75 -13.03
CA ASP A 145 -3.20 -14.69 -12.28
C ASP A 145 -4.36 -14.03 -11.54
N PHE A 146 -4.21 -12.76 -11.12
CA PHE A 146 -5.26 -11.94 -10.54
C PHE A 146 -5.79 -10.85 -11.48
N GLY A 147 -4.98 -10.36 -12.42
CA GLY A 147 -5.37 -9.36 -13.43
C GLY A 147 -6.47 -9.83 -14.41
N LYS A 148 -6.80 -11.13 -14.43
CA LYS A 148 -7.95 -11.69 -15.16
C LYS A 148 -9.31 -11.42 -14.50
N TYR A 149 -9.36 -10.98 -13.24
CA TYR A 149 -10.61 -10.73 -12.51
C TYR A 149 -11.03 -9.25 -12.68
N PRO A 150 -12.10 -8.94 -13.42
CA PRO A 150 -12.47 -7.55 -13.74
C PRO A 150 -12.81 -6.72 -12.51
N GLU A 151 -13.34 -7.32 -11.44
CA GLU A 151 -13.62 -6.66 -10.16
C GLU A 151 -12.34 -6.24 -9.42
N LEU A 152 -11.25 -7.02 -9.53
CA LEU A 152 -9.95 -6.65 -8.95
C LEU A 152 -9.30 -5.54 -9.77
N VAL A 153 -9.33 -5.65 -11.11
CA VAL A 153 -8.87 -4.58 -12.01
C VAL A 153 -9.72 -3.31 -11.85
N PHE A 154 -10.99 -3.43 -11.45
CA PHE A 154 -11.84 -2.29 -11.19
C PHE A 154 -11.35 -1.49 -9.98
N ILE A 155 -11.18 -2.15 -8.83
CA ILE A 155 -10.78 -1.50 -7.57
C ILE A 155 -9.30 -1.08 -7.59
N ASP A 156 -8.40 -1.87 -8.19
CA ASP A 156 -6.98 -1.52 -8.37
C ASP A 156 -6.78 -0.17 -9.09
N LYS A 157 -7.67 0.14 -10.05
CA LYS A 157 -7.68 1.42 -10.80
C LYS A 157 -8.43 2.56 -10.08
N ARG A 158 -9.12 2.28 -8.98
CA ARG A 158 -9.82 3.24 -8.12
C ARG A 158 -9.53 2.92 -6.66
N ASP A 159 -8.24 2.79 -6.36
CA ASP A 159 -7.68 2.47 -5.05
C ASP A 159 -8.05 3.46 -3.93
N TRP A 160 -8.62 4.61 -4.31
CA TRP A 160 -9.25 5.57 -3.40
C TRP A 160 -10.62 5.12 -2.87
N ILE A 161 -11.36 4.23 -3.54
CA ILE A 161 -12.73 3.86 -3.11
C ILE A 161 -12.73 3.27 -1.70
N ALA A 162 -11.85 2.30 -1.40
CA ALA A 162 -11.85 1.65 -0.09
C ALA A 162 -11.39 2.58 1.07
N PRO A 163 -10.31 3.38 0.93
CA PRO A 163 -9.94 4.41 1.92
C PRO A 163 -11.04 5.45 2.17
N TRP A 164 -11.66 5.98 1.12
CA TRP A 164 -12.74 6.97 1.26
C TRP A 164 -14.00 6.35 1.86
N THR A 165 -14.35 5.11 1.48
CA THR A 165 -15.44 4.37 2.12
C THR A 165 -15.19 4.23 3.63
N LEU A 166 -13.98 3.82 4.03
CA LEU A 166 -13.61 3.69 5.44
C LEU A 166 -13.69 5.04 6.17
N GLY A 167 -13.09 6.10 5.62
CA GLY A 167 -13.12 7.44 6.22
C GLY A 167 -14.54 7.98 6.41
N ILE A 168 -15.39 7.88 5.37
CA ILE A 168 -16.79 8.27 5.45
C ILE A 168 -17.53 7.45 6.52
N THR A 169 -17.33 6.13 6.58
CA THR A 169 -17.93 5.28 7.62
C THR A 169 -17.49 5.71 9.02
N CYS A 170 -16.21 5.97 9.24
CA CYS A 170 -15.71 6.43 10.54
C CYS A 170 -16.26 7.81 10.93
N PHE A 171 -16.37 8.75 9.98
CA PHE A 171 -17.00 10.06 10.20
C PHE A 171 -18.48 9.95 10.57
N LEU A 172 -19.23 9.07 9.88
CA LEU A 172 -20.66 8.85 10.19
C LEU A 172 -20.88 8.22 11.58
N ILE A 173 -19.88 7.52 12.12
CA ILE A 173 -19.96 6.88 13.46
C ILE A 173 -19.44 7.81 14.57
N GLY A 174 -18.30 8.48 14.37
CA GLY A 174 -17.59 9.24 15.41
C GLY A 174 -17.56 10.76 15.21
N GLY A 175 -18.20 11.28 14.15
CA GLY A 175 -18.06 12.66 13.71
C GLY A 175 -16.60 13.01 13.41
N TRP A 176 -16.21 14.24 13.72
CA TRP A 176 -14.81 14.68 13.61
C TRP A 176 -13.84 13.92 14.53
N SER A 177 -14.31 13.28 15.61
CA SER A 177 -13.44 12.44 16.45
C SER A 177 -13.21 11.03 15.88
N GLY A 178 -13.94 10.65 14.83
CA GLY A 178 -13.79 9.36 14.16
C GLY A 178 -12.80 9.35 13.00
N LEU A 179 -12.37 10.52 12.50
CA LEU A 179 -11.42 10.70 11.40
C LEU A 179 -9.98 10.81 11.90
#